data_AF-A0A976HL99-F1
#
_entry.id   AF-A0A976HL99-F1
#
_cell.length_a   1.000
_cell.length_b   1.000
_cell.length_c   1.000
_cell.angle_alpha   90.00
_cell.angle_beta   90.00
_cell.angle_gamma   90.00
#
_symmetry.space_group_name_H-M   'P 1'
#
loop_
_entity.id
_entity.type
_entity.pdbx_description
1 polymer ?
#
loop_
_entity_poly.entity_id
_entity_poly.type
_entity_poly.pdbx_seq_one_letter_code
_entity_poly.pdbx_strand_id
1 'polypeptide(L)' 'MKAISIKLPEPMLNSVVQQAIQKSVSQSDVIRAALTAYFASSQAQPESAAVQASRWAGLGKGPADLSTNPKHMKGFGQ' A
#
# COMPACT_ATOMS: atom_id res chain seq x y z
N MET A 1 -8.81 -9.41 -0.02
CA MET A 1 -8.75 -8.39 1.06
C MET A 1 -8.31 -9.09 2.33
N LYS A 2 -7.50 -8.44 3.19
CA LYS A 2 -7.09 -9.01 4.49
C LYS A 2 -7.92 -8.37 5.59
N ALA A 3 -8.51 -9.18 6.47
CA ALA A 3 -9.28 -8.68 7.61
C ALA A 3 -8.32 -8.17 8.70
N ILE A 4 -8.68 -7.05 9.32
CA ILE A 4 -7.99 -6.51 10.49
C ILE A 4 -9.02 -6.34 11.62
N SER A 5 -8.63 -6.66 12.84
CA SER A 5 -9.44 -6.41 14.04
C SER A 5 -8.85 -5.23 14.79
N ILE A 6 -9.64 -4.18 14.97
CA ILE A 6 -9.24 -2.97 15.70
C ILE A 6 -10.25 -2.69 16.82
N LYS A 7 -9.75 -2.23 17.97
CA LYS A 7 -10.62 -1.75 19.04
C LYS A 7 -10.99 -0.30 18.76
N LEU A 8 -12.28 -0.02 18.64
CA LEU A 8 -12.81 1.32 18.42
C LEU A 8 -13.52 1.78 19.70
N PRO A 9 -13.30 3.03 20.15
CA PRO A 9 -14.14 3.63 21.18
C PRO A 9 -15.61 3.64 20.74
N GLU A 10 -16.52 3.39 21.67
CA GLU A 10 -17.97 3.40 21.43
C GLU A 10 -18.48 4.64 20.66
N PRO A 11 -18.08 5.89 20.97
CA PRO A 11 -18.58 7.05 20.22
C PRO A 11 -18.16 7.04 18.74
N MET A 12 -16.98 6.50 18.44
CA MET A 12 -16.53 6.35 17.05
C MET A 12 -17.32 5.26 16.33
N LEU A 13 -17.58 4.13 17.00
CA LEU A 13 -18.38 3.05 16.41
C LEU A 13 -19.79 3.54 16.08
N ASN A 14 -20.42 4.28 16.99
CA ASN A 14 -21.75 4.86 16.78
C ASN A 14 -21.78 5.79 15.56
N SER A 15 -20.74 6.60 15.38
CA SER A 15 -20.61 7.50 14.23
C SER A 15 -20.50 6.72 12.91
N VAL A 16 -19.70 5.64 12.89
CA VAL A 16 -19.56 4.76 11.73
C VAL A 16 -20.88 4.08 11.38
N VAL A 17 -21.60 3.57 12.38
CA VAL A 17 -22.91 2.91 12.19
C VAL A 17 -23.93 3.88 11.62
N GLN A 18 -24.04 5.09 12.19
CA GLN A 18 -24.97 6.11 11.68
C GLN A 18 -24.66 6.48 10.23
N GLN A 19 -23.38 6.65 9.90
CA GLN A 19 -22.98 7.01 8.54
C GLN A 19 -23.23 5.86 7.55
N ALA A 20 -23.03 4.60 7.98
CA ALA A 20 -23.34 3.42 7.18
C ALA A 20 -24.83 3.34 6.86
N ILE A 21 -25.71 3.60 7.84
CA ILE A 21 -27.17 3.65 7.66
C ILE A 21 -27.55 4.78 6.69
N GLN A 22 -27.07 6.01 6.94
CA GLN A 22 -27.40 7.17 6.11
C GLN A 22 -26.99 7.00 4.65
N LYS A 23 -25.86 6.35 4.39
CA LYS A 23 -25.34 6.12 3.04
C LYS A 23 -25.77 4.78 2.43
N SER A 24 -26.49 3.94 3.18
CA SER A 24 -26.89 2.58 2.77
C SER A 24 -25.70 1.73 2.28
N VAL A 25 -24.56 1.82 3.00
CA VAL A 25 -23.33 1.06 2.72
C VAL A 25 -22.90 0.27 3.95
N SER A 26 -21.95 -0.66 3.80
CA SER A 26 -21.44 -1.40 4.95
C SER A 26 -20.55 -0.53 5.84
N GLN A 27 -20.45 -0.87 7.14
CA GLN A 27 -19.50 -0.21 8.05
C GLN A 27 -18.04 -0.32 7.55
N SER A 28 -17.71 -1.46 6.93
CA SER A 28 -16.38 -1.66 6.33
C SER A 28 -16.11 -0.69 5.19
N ASP A 29 -17.13 -0.30 4.42
CA ASP A 29 -16.97 0.67 3.33
C ASP A 29 -16.79 2.08 3.86
N VAL A 30 -17.52 2.46 4.91
CA VAL A 30 -17.31 3.73 5.61
C VAL A 30 -15.88 3.83 6.14
N ILE A 31 -15.42 2.81 6.85
CA ILE A 31 -14.07 2.77 7.42
C ILE A 31 -13.01 2.82 6.30
N ARG A 32 -13.21 2.05 5.22
CA ARG A 32 -12.27 2.04 4.09
C ARG A 32 -12.20 3.40 3.41
N ALA A 33 -13.34 4.04 3.15
CA ALA A 33 -13.39 5.37 2.56
C ALA A 33 -12.69 6.41 3.45
N ALA A 34 -12.89 6.34 4.77
CA ALA A 34 -12.21 7.21 5.72
C ALA A 34 -10.68 7.01 5.70
N LEU A 35 -10.21 5.75 5.69
CA LEU A 35 -8.78 5.44 5.58
C LEU A 35 -8.19 5.89 4.24
N THR A 36 -8.90 5.69 3.13
CA THR A 36 -8.46 6.16 1.81
C THR A 36 -8.32 7.68 1.80
N ALA A 37 -9.30 8.41 2.35
CA ALA A 37 -9.23 9.86 2.45
C ALA A 37 -8.08 10.32 3.35
N TYR A 38 -7.84 9.64 4.47
CA TYR A 38 -6.74 9.91 5.40
C TYR A 38 -5.36 9.72 4.75
N PHE A 39 -5.18 8.63 3.99
CA PHE A 39 -3.92 8.39 3.27
C PHE A 39 -3.74 9.31 2.06
N ALA A 40 -4.82 9.76 1.43
CA ALA A 40 -4.73 10.73 0.34
C ALA A 40 -4.39 12.14 0.83
N SER A 41 -4.84 12.53 2.04
CA SER A 41 -4.53 13.83 2.64
C SER A 41 -3.14 13.88 3.29
N SER A 42 -2.66 12.73 3.78
CA SER A 42 -1.27 12.59 4.21
C SER A 42 -0.39 12.51 2.98
N GLN A 43 0.27 13.61 2.63
CA GLN A 43 1.27 13.69 1.58
C GLN A 43 2.52 12.91 2.03
N ALA A 44 2.37 11.59 2.15
CA ALA A 44 3.49 10.69 2.39
C ALA A 44 4.48 10.94 1.27
N GLN A 45 5.73 11.27 1.63
CA GLN A 45 6.82 11.28 0.68
C GLN A 45 6.73 9.99 -0.13
N PRO A 46 6.73 10.05 -1.48
CA PRO A 46 6.58 8.86 -2.28
C PRO A 46 7.61 7.85 -1.80
N GLU A 47 7.14 6.67 -1.38
CA GLU A 47 8.04 5.60 -0.95
C GLU A 47 9.08 5.39 -2.04
N SER A 48 10.36 5.33 -1.65
CA SER A 48 11.42 5.15 -2.65
C SER A 48 11.16 3.85 -3.43
N ALA A 49 11.56 3.83 -4.71
CA ALA A 49 11.42 2.65 -5.55
C ALA A 49 12.04 1.40 -4.91
N ALA A 50 13.09 1.58 -4.09
CA ALA A 50 13.71 0.51 -3.31
C ALA A 50 12.77 -0.11 -2.25
N VAL A 51 12.02 0.72 -1.52
CA VAL A 51 11.06 0.25 -0.50
C VAL A 51 9.90 -0.49 -1.17
N GLN A 52 9.38 0.03 -2.27
CA GLN A 52 8.31 -0.63 -3.03
C GLN A 52 8.75 -1.97 -3.64
N ALA A 53 10.01 -2.03 -4.11
CA ALA A 53 10.60 -3.23 -4.69
C ALA A 53 11.05 -4.27 -3.63
N SER A 54 11.07 -3.92 -2.34
CA SER A 54 11.59 -4.78 -1.27
C SER A 54 10.91 -6.16 -1.21
N ARG A 55 9.61 -6.25 -1.51
CA ARG A 55 8.89 -7.53 -1.56
C ARG A 55 9.41 -8.51 -2.62
N TRP A 56 10.14 -8.00 -3.61
CA TRP A 56 10.71 -8.77 -4.72
C TRP A 56 12.20 -9.05 -4.51
N ALA A 57 12.83 -8.41 -3.51
CA ALA A 57 14.23 -8.64 -3.20
C ALA A 57 14.44 -10.10 -2.78
N GLY A 58 15.36 -10.80 -3.46
CA GLY A 58 15.68 -12.19 -3.18
C GLY A 58 14.76 -13.25 -3.81
N LEU A 59 13.73 -12.86 -4.59
CA LEU A 59 12.89 -13.83 -5.32
C LEU A 59 13.61 -14.50 -6.49
N GLY A 60 14.64 -13.84 -7.04
CA GLY A 60 15.42 -14.35 -8.16
C GLY A 60 16.82 -14.79 -7.73
N LYS A 61 17.25 -15.97 -8.18
CA LYS A 61 18.67 -16.34 -8.22
C LYS A 61 19.25 -15.85 -9.54
N GLY A 62 19.88 -14.68 -9.51
CA GLY A 62 20.67 -14.14 -10.62
C GLY A 62 22.15 -14.49 -10.47
N PRO A 63 22.95 -14.31 -11.54
CA PRO A 63 24.40 -14.28 -11.40
C PRO A 63 24.80 -13.20 -10.37
N ALA A 64 25.88 -13.46 -9.62
CA ALA A 64 26.31 -12.61 -8.50
C ALA A 64 26.58 -11.15 -8.90
N ASP A 65 26.84 -10.93 -10.19
CA ASP A 65 27.08 -9.63 -10.76
C ASP A 65 26.66 -9.61 -12.25
N LEU A 66 25.83 -8.62 -12.61
CA LEU A 66 25.43 -8.37 -14.01
C LEU A 66 26.41 -7.40 -14.70
N SER A 67 27.23 -6.69 -13.94
CA SER A 67 28.24 -5.74 -14.43
C SER A 67 29.55 -6.42 -14.88
N THR A 68 29.77 -7.70 -14.52
CA THR A 68 30.95 -8.47 -14.95
C THR A 68 30.86 -9.06 -16.36
N ASN A 69 29.74 -8.89 -17.07
CA ASN A 69 29.63 -9.30 -18.47
C ASN A 69 29.38 -8.10 -19.39
N PRO A 70 30.42 -7.27 -19.65
CA PRO A 70 30.30 -6.03 -20.42
C PRO A 70 29.75 -6.23 -21.83
N LYS A 71 29.78 -7.45 -22.39
CA LYS A 71 29.11 -7.77 -23.68
C LYS A 71 27.61 -7.50 -23.64
N HIS A 72 26.97 -7.65 -22.48
CA HIS A 72 25.52 -7.47 -22.30
C HIS A 72 25.12 -6.04 -21.91
N MET A 73 26.09 -5.16 -21.62
CA MET A 73 25.83 -3.74 -21.30
C MET A 73 26.01 -2.82 -22.53
N LYS A 74 26.42 -3.37 -23.68
CA LYS A 74 26.58 -2.58 -24.90
C LYS A 74 25.22 -2.09 -25.40
N GLY A 75 25.01 -0.77 -25.39
CA GLY A 75 23.75 -0.12 -25.81
C GLY A 75 22.71 0.06 -24.71
N PHE A 76 23.04 -0.21 -23.44
CA PHE A 76 22.13 0.03 -22.32
C PHE A 76 21.99 1.54 -22.07
N GLY A 77 20.80 2.10 -22.28
CA GLY A 77 20.51 3.51 -22.05
C GLY A 77 20.79 4.44 -23.24
N GLN A 78 21.04 3.90 -24.44
CA GLN A 78 21.01 4.63 -25.71
C GLN A 78 19.66 4.47 -26.40
#